data_AF-A0A6P1DVZ7-F1
#
_entry.id   AF-A0A6P1DVZ7-F1
#
_cell.length_a   1.000
_cell.length_b   1.000
_cell.length_c   1.000
_cell.angle_alpha   90.00
_cell.angle_beta   90.00
_cell.angle_gamma   90.00
#
_symmetry.space_group_name_H-M   'P 1'
#
loop_
_entity.id
_entity.type
_entity.pdbx_description
1 polymer ?
#
loop_
_entity_poly.entity_id
_entity_poly.type
_entity_poly.pdbx_seq_one_letter_code
_entity_poly.pdbx_strand_id
1 'polypeptide(L)' 'MRISRITQALCLTLTLFGAAWTPLAQCGELTAAEAGKIAGQQTGGQVLAVKAADGGFQVKVLTPDGKVRYVFIPNR' A
#
# COMPACT_ATOMS: atom_id res chain seq x y z
N MET A 1 39.98 -20.91 -31.67
CA MET A 1 38.67 -20.22 -31.58
C MET A 1 37.86 -20.93 -30.49
N ARG A 2 38.02 -20.61 -29.19
CA ARG A 2 37.17 -19.68 -28.39
C ARG A 2 35.67 -19.77 -28.73
N ILE A 3 35.06 -20.92 -28.48
CA ILE A 3 33.60 -21.11 -28.55
C ILE A 3 33.01 -20.62 -27.23
N SER A 4 32.47 -19.42 -27.31
CA SER A 4 31.99 -18.57 -26.22
C SER A 4 30.69 -19.08 -25.60
N ARG A 5 30.75 -19.35 -24.29
CA ARG A 5 29.88 -18.94 -23.16
C ARG A 5 28.56 -18.16 -23.44
N ILE A 6 27.76 -18.49 -24.44
CA ILE A 6 26.54 -17.72 -24.79
C ILE A 6 25.23 -18.42 -24.37
N THR A 7 25.28 -19.65 -23.86
CA THR A 7 24.06 -20.44 -23.58
C THR A 7 23.62 -20.43 -22.11
N GLN A 8 23.96 -19.42 -21.33
CA GLN A 8 23.54 -19.31 -19.92
C GLN A 8 22.59 -18.14 -19.63
N ALA A 9 22.14 -17.38 -20.63
CA ALA A 9 21.39 -16.15 -20.39
C ALA A 9 19.88 -16.23 -20.67
N LEU A 10 19.31 -17.40 -20.99
CA LEU A 10 17.93 -17.50 -21.50
C LEU A 10 17.01 -18.43 -20.71
N CYS A 11 17.18 -18.50 -19.39
CA CYS A 11 16.22 -19.14 -18.47
C CYS A 11 15.89 -18.18 -17.30
N LEU A 12 15.50 -16.94 -17.61
CA LEU A 12 14.97 -16.00 -16.61
C LEU A 12 13.53 -15.59 -16.93
N THR A 13 12.74 -16.56 -17.34
CA THR A 13 11.27 -16.53 -17.42
C THR A 13 10.71 -17.37 -16.29
N LEU A 14 10.67 -16.84 -15.07
CA LEU A 14 9.88 -17.30 -13.90
C LEU A 14 10.29 -16.32 -12.78
N THR A 15 9.56 -15.26 -12.44
CA THR A 15 8.28 -15.31 -11.74
C THR A 15 7.58 -13.93 -11.83
N LEU A 16 6.51 -13.87 -12.62
CA LEU A 16 5.35 -13.08 -12.24
C LEU A 16 4.85 -13.63 -10.89
N PHE A 17 4.73 -12.81 -9.85
CA PHE A 17 3.58 -12.75 -8.93
C PHE A 17 3.91 -11.79 -7.78
N GLY A 18 3.10 -10.75 -7.65
CA GLY A 18 3.08 -9.90 -6.46
C GLY A 18 3.57 -8.50 -6.72
N ALA A 19 2.64 -7.64 -7.12
CA ALA A 19 2.74 -6.21 -6.91
C ALA A 19 2.96 -5.93 -5.41
N ALA A 20 4.21 -5.94 -4.97
CA ALA A 20 4.58 -5.23 -3.76
C ALA A 20 4.71 -3.77 -4.17
N TRP A 21 3.58 -3.06 -4.14
CA TRP A 21 3.62 -1.62 -3.91
C TRP A 21 4.30 -1.46 -2.56
N THR A 22 5.62 -1.30 -2.55
CA THR A 22 6.34 -0.75 -1.42
C THR A 22 6.28 0.77 -1.61
N PRO A 23 5.29 1.47 -1.03
CA PRO A 23 5.45 2.91 -0.90
C PRO A 23 6.72 3.10 -0.07
N LEU A 24 7.71 3.74 -0.70
CA LEU A 24 8.89 4.25 -0.03
C LEU A 24 8.42 4.96 1.23
N ALA A 25 8.85 4.46 2.39
CA ALA A 25 8.69 5.13 3.66
C ALA A 25 9.47 6.45 3.57
N GLN A 26 8.76 7.50 3.17
CA GLN A 26 9.29 8.86 3.15
C GLN A 26 9.17 9.39 4.58
N CYS A 27 10.32 9.47 5.25
CA CYS A 27 10.45 10.08 6.56
C CYS A 27 9.97 11.54 6.48
N GLY A 28 8.83 11.85 7.11
CA GLY A 28 8.39 13.23 7.38
C GLY A 28 6.95 13.58 6.99
N GLU A 29 6.26 12.81 6.15
CA GLU A 29 4.86 13.07 5.76
C GLU A 29 4.01 11.83 5.93
N LEU A 30 2.80 11.98 6.50
CA LEU A 30 1.84 10.90 6.63
C LEU A 30 1.50 10.33 5.24
N THR A 31 1.70 9.04 5.06
CA THR A 31 1.34 8.36 3.81
C THR A 31 -0.10 7.86 3.83
N ALA A 32 -0.69 7.61 2.66
CA ALA A 32 -2.02 7.01 2.55
C ALA A 32 -2.09 5.63 3.22
N ALA A 33 -1.00 4.85 3.17
CA ALA A 33 -0.92 3.54 3.82
C ALA A 33 -0.96 3.66 5.36
N GLU A 34 -0.22 4.62 5.91
CA GLU A 34 -0.24 4.91 7.36
C GLU A 34 -1.60 5.45 7.80
N ALA A 35 -2.20 6.36 7.04
CA ALA A 35 -3.55 6.84 7.32
C ALA A 35 -4.57 5.70 7.35
N GLY A 36 -4.50 4.78 6.39
CA GLY A 36 -5.33 3.57 6.39
C GLY A 36 -5.10 2.73 7.63
N LYS A 37 -3.85 2.46 8.00
CA LYS A 37 -3.51 1.69 9.20
C LYS A 37 -4.06 2.34 10.48
N ILE A 38 -3.88 3.66 10.64
CA ILE A 38 -4.39 4.41 11.78
C ILE A 38 -5.92 4.31 11.85
N ALA A 39 -6.61 4.53 10.73
CA ALA A 39 -8.07 4.44 10.68
C ALA A 39 -8.58 3.03 11.01
N GLY A 40 -7.91 1.98 10.52
CA GLY A 40 -8.21 0.60 10.86
C GLY A 40 -8.04 0.32 12.36
N GLN A 41 -6.95 0.80 12.96
CA GLN A 41 -6.71 0.65 14.40
C GLN A 41 -7.73 1.41 15.25
N GLN A 42 -8.14 2.62 14.84
CA GLN A 42 -9.13 3.44 15.57
C GLN A 42 -10.54 2.84 15.53
N THR A 43 -10.89 2.16 14.44
CA THR A 43 -12.25 1.65 14.22
C THR A 43 -12.40 0.16 14.49
N GLY A 44 -11.28 -0.58 14.56
CA GLY A 44 -11.28 -2.04 14.53
C GLY A 44 -11.80 -2.62 13.20
N GLY A 45 -11.93 -1.79 12.16
CA GLY A 45 -12.58 -2.13 10.90
C GLY A 45 -11.62 -2.37 9.74
N GLN A 46 -12.16 -2.89 8.64
CA GLN A 46 -11.45 -3.11 7.39
C GLN A 46 -11.42 -1.83 6.55
N VAL A 47 -10.23 -1.35 6.20
CA VAL A 47 -10.06 -0.22 5.29
C VAL A 47 -10.48 -0.62 3.88
N LEU A 48 -11.41 0.13 3.29
CA LEU A 48 -11.91 -0.08 1.93
C LEU A 48 -11.25 0.85 0.92
N ALA A 49 -10.96 2.08 1.32
CA ALA A 49 -10.32 3.08 0.47
C ALA A 49 -9.65 4.16 1.31
N VAL A 50 -8.56 4.72 0.82
CA VAL A 50 -7.92 5.92 1.37
C VAL A 50 -7.85 6.96 0.26
N LYS A 51 -8.30 8.18 0.55
CA LYS A 51 -8.29 9.30 -0.38
C LYS A 51 -7.55 10.47 0.26
N ALA A 52 -6.63 11.10 -0.46
CA ALA A 52 -6.02 12.35 -0.02
C ALA A 52 -7.09 13.45 0.06
N ALA A 53 -7.01 14.28 1.10
CA ALA A 53 -7.88 15.41 1.34
C ALA A 53 -7.04 16.59 1.84
N ASP A 54 -7.60 17.79 1.80
CA ASP A 54 -6.88 18.98 2.27
C ASP A 54 -6.49 18.81 3.75
N GLY A 55 -5.18 18.80 4.02
CA GLY A 55 -4.62 18.62 5.35
C GLY A 55 -4.61 17.18 5.88
N GLY A 56 -4.81 16.16 5.04
CA GLY A 56 -4.74 14.76 5.49
C GLY A 56 -5.33 13.73 4.54
N PHE A 57 -5.95 12.70 5.12
CA PHE A 57 -6.57 11.61 4.37
C PHE A 57 -7.97 11.31 4.89
N GLN A 58 -8.90 11.08 3.97
CA GLN A 58 -10.18 10.51 4.25
C GLN A 58 -10.13 9.00 4.00
N VAL A 59 -10.40 8.20 5.02
CA VAL A 59 -10.39 6.75 4.97
C VAL A 59 -11.81 6.22 5.05
N LYS A 60 -12.20 5.40 4.08
CA LYS A 60 -13.45 4.64 4.11
C LYS A 60 -13.20 3.30 4.80
N VAL A 61 -13.95 3.00 5.84
CA VAL A 61 -13.77 1.80 6.68
C VAL A 61 -15.09 1.04 6.81
N LEU A 62 -15.03 -0.28 6.69
CA LEU A 62 -16.09 -1.19 7.11
C LEU A 62 -15.87 -1.56 8.59
N THR A 63 -16.73 -1.09 9.47
CA THR A 63 -16.66 -1.38 10.91
C THR A 63 -17.15 -2.80 11.23
N PRO A 64 -16.77 -3.37 12.39
CA PRO A 64 -17.18 -4.73 12.78
C PRO A 64 -18.68 -4.95 12.87
N ASP A 65 -19.47 -3.88 13.08
CA ASP A 65 -20.93 -3.91 13.08
C ASP A 65 -21.54 -3.86 11.65
N GLY A 66 -20.72 -4.00 10.62
CA GLY A 66 -21.14 -4.06 9.22
C GLY A 66 -21.45 -2.69 8.60
N LYS A 67 -21.12 -1.59 9.26
CA LYS A 67 -21.37 -0.23 8.74
C LYS A 67 -20.18 0.31 7.98
N VAL A 68 -20.44 1.15 6.99
CA VAL A 68 -19.40 1.92 6.30
C VAL A 68 -19.29 3.29 6.94
N ARG A 69 -18.09 3.67 7.36
CA ARG A 69 -17.79 4.99 7.94
C ARG A 69 -16.65 5.66 7.19
N TYR A 70 -16.62 6.99 7.25
CA TYR A 70 -15.49 7.79 6.79
C TYR A 70 -14.77 8.37 8.00
N VAL A 71 -13.46 8.18 8.07
CA VAL A 71 -12.58 8.66 9.14
C VAL A 71 -11.56 9.60 8.52
N PHE A 72 -11.36 10.77 9.12
CA PHE A 72 -10.34 11.72 8.66
C PHE A 72 -9.08 11.59 9.52
N ILE A 73 -7.93 11.40 8.88
CA ILE A 73 -6.61 11.35 9.52
C ILE A 73 -5.83 12.60 9.09
N PRO A 74 -5.55 13.54 10.02
CA PRO A 74 -4.81 14.75 9.69
C PRO A 74 -3.32 14.45 9.45
N ASN A 75 -2.72 15.11 8.46
CA ASN A 75 -1.27 15.15 8.23
C ASN A 75 -0.71 16.28 9.11
N ARG A 76 -0.12 15.96 10.27
CA ARG A 76 0.42 16.93 11.23
C ARG A 76 1.92 16.79 11.39
#